data_AF-A0A959KQZ2-F1
#
_entry.id   AF-A0A959KQZ2-F1
#
_cell.length_a   1.000
_cell.length_b   1.000
_cell.length_c   1.000
_cell.angle_alpha   90.00
_cell.angle_beta   90.00
_cell.angle_gamma   90.00
#
_symmetry.space_group_name_H-M   'P 1'
#
loop_
_entity.id
_entity.type
_entity.pdbx_description
1 polymer ?
#
loop_
_entity_poly.entity_id
_entity_poly.type
_entity_poly.pdbx_seq_one_letter_code
_entity_poly.pdbx_strand_id
1 'polypeptide(L)'
;GLAYAEGVFSHLPDGPVYWDEHHQISAVLSRRLNELYAQGQQRRLNNEGPLQYILSQPPLAWAWYIGLGLVLSYLLFRAKRRQRIIPVLEPNTNTSLEFVSTIGRLYFIQNKHRKLAQQQMKLFLAYVRDRYHLPTRELNDQFTRQLTVRSDVPAELIARILRFHRNIESSGFLSEKSLVDFHRTLESFYKNCK
;
A
#
# COMPACT_ATOMS: atom_id res chain seq x y z
N GLY A 1 42.31 31.76 14.37
CA GLY A 1 41.77 30.88 15.42
C GLY A 1 42.86 30.43 16.34
N LEU A 2 43.70 29.47 15.90
CA LEU A 2 44.83 28.93 16.67
C LEU A 2 45.83 29.99 17.15
N ALA A 3 46.27 30.90 16.26
CA ALA A 3 47.24 31.95 16.61
C ALA A 3 46.77 32.91 17.72
N TYR A 4 45.46 33.11 17.86
CA TYR A 4 44.91 33.95 18.93
C TYR A 4 44.89 33.20 20.27
N ALA A 5 44.53 31.92 20.26
CA ALA A 5 44.57 31.09 21.45
C ALA A 5 46.00 30.97 21.99
N GLU A 6 46.97 30.77 21.12
CA GLU A 6 48.38 30.65 21.48
C GLU A 6 48.94 31.92 22.16
N GLY A 7 48.60 33.11 21.65
CA GLY A 7 49.00 34.37 22.26
C GLY A 7 48.34 34.64 23.62
N VAL A 8 47.14 34.10 23.87
CA VAL A 8 46.49 34.21 25.19
C VAL A 8 47.20 33.28 26.19
N PHE A 9 47.56 32.07 25.77
CA PHE A 9 48.21 31.10 26.65
C PHE A 9 49.69 31.42 26.93
N SER A 10 50.38 32.19 26.09
CA SER A 10 51.78 32.59 26.32
C SER A 10 51.99 33.54 27.50
N HIS A 11 50.92 34.15 28.02
CA HIS A 11 50.98 35.05 29.17
C HIS A 11 50.71 34.35 30.51
N LEU A 12 50.42 33.04 30.52
CA LEU A 12 50.26 32.31 31.77
C LEU A 12 51.64 31.92 32.36
N PRO A 13 51.84 32.05 33.68
CA PRO A 13 53.08 31.64 34.34
C PRO A 13 53.21 30.11 34.35
N ASP A 14 54.44 29.60 34.18
CA ASP A 14 54.73 28.17 34.21
C ASP A 14 54.52 27.59 35.61
N GLY A 15 53.38 26.95 35.83
CA GLY A 15 53.00 26.30 37.09
C GLY A 15 51.68 25.52 36.97
N PRO A 16 51.33 24.69 37.97
CA PRO A 16 50.05 23.98 37.96
C PRO A 16 48.88 24.97 37.96
N VAL A 17 48.12 25.00 36.87
CA VAL A 17 46.92 25.82 36.73
C VAL A 17 45.77 25.15 37.49
N TYR A 18 45.50 25.65 38.69
CA TYR A 18 44.33 25.27 39.46
C TYR A 18 43.10 26.01 38.90
N TRP A 19 42.19 25.27 38.28
CA TRP A 19 40.87 25.79 37.92
C TRP A 19 39.99 25.79 39.17
N ASP A 20 39.95 26.93 39.86
CA ASP A 20 39.05 27.09 40.99
C ASP A 20 37.65 27.51 40.49
N GLU A 21 36.68 26.62 40.65
CA GLU A 21 35.27 26.84 40.29
C GLU A 21 34.52 27.68 41.36
N HIS A 22 35.17 28.00 42.48
CA HIS A 22 34.50 28.56 43.67
C HIS A 22 34.39 30.09 43.72
N HIS A 23 34.93 30.83 42.75
CA HIS A 23 34.64 32.25 42.58
C HIS A 23 33.57 32.50 41.52
N GLN A 24 32.37 31.93 41.75
CA GLN A 24 31.18 32.37 41.02
C GLN A 24 30.79 33.76 41.55
N ILE A 25 31.31 34.82 40.93
CA ILE A 25 30.74 36.15 41.06
C ILE A 25 29.27 36.01 40.68
N SER A 26 28.37 36.21 41.65
CA SER A 26 26.96 35.89 41.50
C SER A 26 26.44 36.45 40.17
N ALA A 27 25.66 35.65 39.42
CA ALA A 27 25.15 36.09 38.12
C ALA A 27 24.39 37.43 38.21
N VAL A 28 23.85 37.74 39.40
CA VAL A 28 23.23 39.02 39.74
C VAL A 28 24.26 40.14 39.85
N LEU A 29 25.39 39.96 40.55
CA LEU A 29 26.47 40.95 40.60
C LEU A 29 27.12 41.15 39.22
N SER A 30 27.31 40.07 38.47
CA SER A 30 27.86 40.12 37.10
C SER A 30 26.95 40.91 36.17
N ARG A 31 25.62 40.73 36.24
CA ARG A 31 24.65 41.54 35.49
C ARG A 31 24.63 42.99 35.95
N ARG A 32 24.64 43.25 37.26
CA ARG A 32 24.58 44.61 37.82
C ARG A 32 25.84 45.41 37.49
N LEU A 33 27.02 44.77 37.50
CA LEU A 33 28.27 45.36 37.03
C LEU A 33 28.18 45.65 35.52
N ASN A 34 27.69 44.72 34.71
CA ASN A 34 27.54 44.93 33.28
C ASN A 34 26.55 46.07 32.96
N GLU A 35 25.47 46.23 33.72
CA GLU A 35 24.52 47.35 33.63
C GLU A 35 25.12 48.69 34.06
N LEU A 36 25.92 48.71 35.14
CA LEU A 36 26.63 49.90 35.60
C LEU A 36 27.73 50.37 34.61
N TYR A 37 28.43 49.43 34.00
CA TYR A 37 29.38 49.74 32.91
C TYR A 37 28.67 50.10 31.60
N ALA A 38 27.44 49.60 31.36
CA ALA A 38 26.64 49.95 30.17
C ALA A 38 26.00 51.35 30.25
N GLN A 39 25.83 51.94 31.44
CA GLN A 39 25.30 53.30 31.58
C GLN A 39 26.29 54.41 31.19
N GLY A 40 27.60 54.12 31.11
CA GLY A 40 28.63 55.10 30.75
C GLY A 40 29.08 55.08 29.29
N GLN A 41 28.70 54.07 28.51
CA GLN A 41 29.09 53.95 27.10
C GLN A 41 27.87 53.69 26.24
N GLN A 42 27.48 54.69 25.47
CA GLN A 42 26.76 54.45 24.21
C GLN A 42 27.64 53.53 23.35
N ARG A 43 27.48 52.21 23.49
CA ARG A 43 27.97 51.26 22.48
C ARG A 43 27.14 51.51 21.23
N ARG A 44 27.60 52.45 20.41
CA ARG A 44 27.39 52.35 18.96
C ARG A 44 27.96 51.00 18.61
N LEU A 45 27.08 50.03 18.37
CA LEU A 45 27.45 48.81 17.68
C LEU A 45 28.07 49.30 16.38
N ASN A 46 29.39 49.25 16.26
CA ASN A 46 30.03 49.49 14.98
C ASN A 46 29.40 48.47 14.03
N ASN A 47 28.56 48.98 13.14
CA ASN A 47 27.82 48.20 12.16
C ASN A 47 28.73 47.55 11.11
N GLU A 48 30.05 47.71 11.23
CA GLU A 48 31.07 47.20 10.32
C GLU A 48 31.28 45.69 10.50
N GLY A 49 30.22 44.91 10.31
CA GLY A 49 30.36 43.49 10.02
C GLY A 49 30.95 43.32 8.62
N PRO A 50 31.76 42.27 8.36
CA PRO A 50 32.37 42.03 7.04
C PRO A 50 31.33 41.95 5.91
N LEU A 51 30.09 41.56 6.23
CA LEU A 51 28.95 41.58 5.30
C LEU A 51 28.56 42.98 4.84
N GLN A 52 28.73 44.02 5.68
CA GLN A 52 28.42 45.40 5.29
C GLN A 52 29.39 45.91 4.21
N TYR A 53 30.66 45.52 4.27
CA TYR A 53 31.64 45.79 3.21
C TYR A 53 31.31 45.03 1.91
N ILE A 54 30.80 43.81 2.03
CA ILE A 54 30.40 43.00 0.87
C ILE A 54 29.17 43.59 0.17
N LEU A 55 28.26 44.19 0.94
CA LEU A 55 27.05 44.85 0.43
C LEU A 55 27.27 46.31 0.00
N SER A 56 28.38 46.96 0.42
CA SER A 56 28.65 48.35 0.06
C SER A 56 29.11 48.54 -1.38
N GLN A 57 29.73 47.52 -1.97
CA GLN A 57 30.18 47.52 -3.36
C GLN A 57 29.08 46.93 -4.27
N PRO A 58 28.53 47.69 -5.24
CA PRO A 58 27.41 47.24 -6.07
C PRO A 58 27.66 45.89 -6.78
N PRO A 59 28.83 45.64 -7.42
CA PRO A 59 29.07 44.36 -8.10
C PRO A 59 29.11 43.15 -7.15
N LEU A 60 29.66 43.35 -5.96
CA LEU A 60 29.85 42.31 -4.95
C LEU A 60 28.52 41.95 -4.26
N ALA A 61 27.66 42.96 -4.05
CA ALA A 61 26.30 42.77 -3.57
C ALA A 61 25.47 41.91 -4.55
N TRP A 62 25.55 42.19 -5.86
CA TRP A 62 24.88 41.37 -6.88
C TRP A 62 25.40 39.93 -6.91
N ALA A 63 26.72 39.73 -6.82
CA ALA A 63 27.30 38.39 -6.73
C ALA A 63 26.77 37.61 -5.52
N TRP A 64 26.60 38.28 -4.37
CA TRP A 64 26.03 37.70 -3.15
C TRP A 64 24.57 37.28 -3.33
N TYR A 65 23.73 38.16 -3.90
CA TYR A 65 22.32 37.85 -4.15
C TYR A 65 22.13 36.72 -5.18
N ILE A 66 22.94 36.72 -6.25
CA ILE A 66 22.90 35.65 -7.26
C ILE A 66 23.34 34.32 -6.65
N GLY A 67 24.41 34.31 -5.84
CA GLY A 67 24.87 33.10 -5.15
C GLY A 67 23.80 32.51 -4.22
N LEU A 68 23.14 33.36 -3.44
CA LEU A 68 22.05 32.95 -2.56
C LEU A 68 20.84 32.43 -3.38
N GLY A 69 20.52 33.10 -4.48
CA GLY A 69 19.49 32.67 -5.43
C GLY A 69 19.80 31.30 -6.05
N LEU A 70 21.05 31.01 -6.41
CA LEU A 70 21.48 29.72 -6.94
C LEU A 70 21.37 28.62 -5.90
N VAL A 71 21.75 28.87 -4.64
CA VAL A 71 21.60 27.90 -3.54
C VAL A 71 20.12 27.59 -3.32
N LEU A 72 19.27 28.61 -3.26
CA LEU A 72 17.83 28.44 -3.09
C LEU A 72 17.22 27.67 -4.27
N SER A 73 17.58 28.04 -5.49
CA SER A 73 17.17 27.36 -6.72
C SER A 73 17.60 25.89 -6.73
N TYR A 74 18.86 25.61 -6.37
CA TYR A 74 19.39 24.27 -6.24
C TYR A 74 18.60 23.43 -5.24
N LEU A 75 18.25 23.98 -4.07
CA LEU A 75 17.43 23.29 -3.09
C LEU A 75 16.02 23.00 -3.61
N LEU A 76 15.37 23.96 -4.29
CA LEU A 76 14.05 23.78 -4.89
C LEU A 76 14.04 22.69 -5.95
N PHE A 77 15.03 22.66 -6.84
CA PHE A 77 15.16 21.62 -7.86
C PHE A 77 15.51 20.25 -7.26
N ARG A 78 16.37 20.20 -6.24
CA ARG A 78 16.76 18.96 -5.56
C ARG A 78 15.61 18.37 -4.74
N ALA A 79 14.74 19.20 -4.17
CA ALA A 79 13.56 18.77 -3.43
C ALA A 79 12.49 18.15 -4.34
N LYS A 80 12.36 18.64 -5.59
CA LYS A 80 11.29 18.23 -6.51
C LYS A 80 11.51 16.88 -7.21
N ARG A 81 12.72 16.29 -7.17
CA ARG A 81 13.02 15.02 -7.88
C ARG A 81 13.62 13.91 -6.99
N ARG A 82 12.85 13.44 -6.01
CA ARG A 82 13.07 12.11 -5.40
C ARG A 82 11.82 11.27 -5.56
N GLN A 83 11.75 10.47 -6.63
CA GLN A 83 10.69 9.46 -6.77
C GLN A 83 10.79 8.46 -5.61
N ARG A 84 9.65 8.12 -5.01
CA ARG A 84 9.56 7.10 -3.96
C ARG A 84 9.89 5.73 -4.55
N ILE A 85 10.59 4.89 -3.79
CA ILE A 85 10.84 3.49 -4.15
C ILE A 85 9.49 2.82 -4.42
N ILE A 86 9.36 2.19 -5.60
CA ILE A 86 8.19 1.39 -5.95
C ILE A 86 8.27 0.12 -5.10
N PRO A 87 7.32 -0.14 -4.19
CA PRO A 87 7.34 -1.37 -3.41
C PRO A 87 7.16 -2.57 -4.35
N VAL A 88 7.92 -3.64 -4.11
CA VAL A 88 7.75 -4.91 -4.80
C VAL A 88 6.40 -5.48 -4.36
N LEU A 89 5.39 -5.39 -5.23
CA LEU A 89 4.07 -5.97 -4.99
C LEU A 89 4.22 -7.50 -5.09
N GLU A 90 3.75 -8.20 -4.05
CA GLU A 90 3.63 -9.65 -4.11
C GLU A 90 2.76 -10.07 -5.32
N PRO A 91 3.08 -11.20 -5.97
CA PRO A 91 2.32 -11.66 -7.13
C PRO A 91 0.84 -11.77 -6.76
N ASN A 92 -0.04 -11.28 -7.66
CA ASN A 92 -1.48 -11.29 -7.45
C ASN A 92 -1.95 -12.73 -7.21
N THR A 93 -2.29 -13.05 -5.96
CA THR A 93 -2.96 -14.30 -5.63
C THR A 93 -4.35 -14.25 -6.28
N ASN A 94 -4.87 -15.40 -6.72
CA ASN A 94 -6.18 -15.46 -7.41
C ASN A 94 -7.34 -15.21 -6.43
N THR A 95 -7.47 -13.97 -5.97
CA THR A 95 -8.49 -13.51 -5.00
C THR A 95 -9.92 -13.72 -5.52
N SER A 96 -10.13 -13.77 -6.84
CA SER A 96 -11.44 -14.09 -7.43
C SER A 96 -11.91 -15.50 -7.11
N LEU A 97 -11.01 -16.49 -7.13
CA LEU A 97 -11.36 -17.88 -6.80
C LEU A 97 -11.69 -18.02 -5.32
N GLU A 98 -10.88 -17.39 -4.47
CA GLU A 98 -11.10 -17.36 -3.03
C GLU A 98 -12.43 -16.66 -2.67
N PHE A 99 -12.75 -15.56 -3.34
CA PHE A 99 -14.02 -14.85 -3.17
C PHE A 99 -15.24 -15.71 -3.58
N VAL A 100 -15.16 -16.37 -4.74
CA VAL A 100 -16.22 -17.29 -5.20
C VAL A 100 -16.40 -18.47 -4.23
N SER A 101 -15.30 -19.02 -3.71
CA SER A 101 -15.35 -20.09 -2.70
C SER A 101 -16.03 -19.64 -1.41
N THR A 102 -15.78 -18.40 -0.98
CA THR A 102 -16.35 -17.81 0.23
C THR A 102 -17.85 -17.60 0.10
N ILE A 103 -18.30 -17.04 -1.04
CA ILE A 103 -19.73 -16.91 -1.34
C ILE A 103 -20.39 -18.29 -1.40
N GLY A 104 -19.76 -19.25 -2.09
CA GLY A 104 -20.25 -20.63 -2.15
C GLY A 104 -20.46 -21.25 -0.77
N ARG A 105 -19.47 -21.08 0.12
CA ARG A 105 -19.54 -21.54 1.52
C ARG A 105 -20.65 -20.85 2.31
N LEU A 106 -20.83 -19.54 2.15
CA LEU A 106 -21.90 -18.79 2.83
C LEU A 106 -23.28 -19.32 2.42
N TYR A 107 -23.51 -19.55 1.13
CA TYR A 107 -24.78 -20.10 0.62
C TYR A 107 -25.01 -21.54 1.08
N PHE A 108 -23.93 -22.31 1.23
CA PHE A 108 -23.99 -23.67 1.78
C PHE A 108 -24.41 -23.65 3.26
N ILE A 109 -23.82 -22.77 4.08
CA ILE A 109 -24.12 -22.63 5.52
C ILE A 109 -25.55 -22.12 5.76
N GLN A 110 -26.09 -21.28 4.87
CA GLN A 110 -27.46 -20.74 5.00
C GLN A 110 -28.57 -21.79 4.75
N ASN A 111 -28.27 -23.09 4.62
CA ASN A 111 -29.22 -24.18 4.35
C ASN A 111 -30.09 -23.96 3.09
N LYS A 112 -29.65 -23.11 2.16
CA LYS A 112 -30.34 -22.83 0.89
C LYS A 112 -29.89 -23.80 -0.20
N HIS A 113 -29.78 -25.10 0.12
CA HIS A 113 -29.24 -26.13 -0.77
C HIS A 113 -29.99 -26.21 -2.11
N ARG A 114 -31.32 -26.04 -2.09
CA ARG A 114 -32.15 -26.00 -3.31
C ARG A 114 -31.75 -24.86 -4.25
N LYS A 115 -31.60 -23.64 -3.72
CA LYS A 115 -31.22 -22.47 -4.53
C LYS A 115 -29.83 -22.66 -5.13
N LEU A 116 -28.90 -23.22 -4.36
CA LEU A 116 -27.55 -23.53 -4.86
C LEU A 116 -27.60 -24.55 -6.00
N ALA A 117 -28.35 -25.65 -5.84
CA ALA A 117 -28.50 -26.66 -6.87
C ALA A 117 -29.16 -26.12 -8.15
N GLN A 118 -30.19 -25.27 -8.02
CA GLN A 118 -30.81 -24.58 -9.15
C GLN A 118 -29.83 -23.68 -9.90
N GLN A 119 -28.99 -22.94 -9.17
CA GLN A 119 -27.97 -22.09 -9.78
C GLN A 119 -26.89 -22.93 -10.48
N GLN A 120 -26.45 -24.03 -9.88
CA GLN A 120 -25.52 -24.98 -10.51
C GLN A 120 -26.10 -25.59 -11.79
N MET A 121 -27.36 -26.00 -11.78
CA MET A 121 -28.06 -26.51 -12.97
C MET A 121 -28.17 -25.43 -14.07
N LYS A 122 -28.52 -24.20 -13.70
CA LYS A 122 -28.60 -23.08 -14.65
C LYS A 122 -27.23 -22.81 -15.32
N LEU A 123 -26.15 -22.84 -14.55
CA LEU A 123 -24.80 -22.69 -15.05
C LEU A 123 -24.41 -23.87 -15.97
N PHE A 124 -24.74 -25.09 -15.58
CA PHE A 124 -24.52 -26.28 -16.42
C PHE A 124 -25.24 -26.18 -17.77
N LEU A 125 -26.53 -25.82 -17.79
CA LEU A 125 -27.28 -25.64 -19.03
C LEU A 125 -26.73 -24.48 -19.86
N ALA A 126 -26.27 -23.41 -19.23
CA ALA A 126 -25.59 -22.31 -19.93
C ALA A 126 -24.29 -22.77 -20.59
N TYR A 127 -23.47 -23.53 -19.86
CA TYR A 127 -22.25 -24.13 -20.39
C TYR A 127 -22.54 -25.05 -21.58
N VAL A 128 -23.54 -25.93 -21.47
CA VAL A 128 -23.91 -26.83 -22.57
C VAL A 128 -24.36 -26.06 -23.81
N ARG A 129 -25.13 -24.99 -23.64
CA ARG A 129 -25.58 -24.13 -24.74
C ARG A 129 -24.44 -23.38 -25.40
N ASP A 130 -23.49 -22.89 -24.61
CA ASP A 130 -22.35 -22.13 -25.11
C ASP A 130 -21.34 -23.03 -25.83
N ARG A 131 -20.98 -24.17 -25.20
CA ARG A 131 -19.98 -25.11 -25.72
C ARG A 131 -20.48 -25.98 -26.87
N TYR A 132 -21.71 -26.49 -26.78
CA TYR A 132 -22.26 -27.47 -27.74
C TYR A 132 -23.38 -26.91 -28.62
N HIS A 133 -23.77 -25.65 -28.44
CA HIS A 133 -24.83 -24.98 -29.21
C HIS A 133 -26.18 -25.73 -29.20
N LEU A 134 -26.45 -26.45 -28.10
CA LEU A 134 -27.69 -27.22 -27.95
C LEU A 134 -28.80 -26.38 -27.31
N PRO A 135 -30.04 -26.43 -27.83
CA PRO A 135 -31.18 -25.76 -27.23
C PRO A 135 -31.54 -26.45 -25.90
N THR A 136 -31.38 -25.75 -24.78
CA THR A 136 -31.69 -26.25 -23.43
C THR A 136 -33.12 -25.92 -22.97
N ARG A 137 -34.05 -25.74 -23.92
CA ARG A 137 -35.44 -25.35 -23.64
C ARG A 137 -36.33 -26.55 -23.33
N GLU A 138 -36.05 -27.68 -24.00
CA GLU A 138 -36.71 -28.97 -23.77
C GLU A 138 -35.65 -30.05 -23.52
N LEU A 139 -35.66 -30.62 -22.32
CA LEU A 139 -34.69 -31.62 -21.88
C LEU A 139 -35.22 -33.03 -22.18
N ASN A 140 -35.51 -33.29 -23.46
CA ASN A 140 -36.09 -34.53 -23.95
C ASN A 140 -35.01 -35.59 -24.25
N ASP A 141 -35.41 -36.82 -24.56
CA ASP A 141 -34.46 -37.89 -24.92
C ASP A 141 -33.59 -37.55 -26.13
N GLN A 142 -34.11 -36.72 -27.05
CA GLN A 142 -33.34 -36.19 -28.17
C GLN A 142 -32.17 -35.29 -27.70
N PHE A 143 -32.39 -34.46 -26.68
CA PHE A 143 -31.34 -33.63 -26.09
C PHE A 143 -30.25 -34.51 -25.47
N THR A 144 -30.63 -35.56 -24.74
CA THR A 144 -29.68 -36.52 -24.14
C THR A 144 -28.81 -37.17 -25.21
N ARG A 145 -29.42 -37.65 -26.31
CA ARG A 145 -28.68 -38.27 -27.42
C ARG A 145 -27.72 -37.29 -28.09
N GLN A 146 -28.18 -36.06 -28.36
CA GLN A 146 -27.35 -35.03 -28.97
C GLN A 146 -26.19 -34.62 -28.06
N LEU A 147 -26.44 -34.48 -26.75
CA LEU A 147 -25.40 -34.16 -25.78
C LEU A 147 -24.37 -35.28 -25.67
N THR A 148 -24.79 -36.54 -25.57
CA THR A 148 -23.88 -37.70 -25.55
C THR A 148 -22.96 -37.72 -26.77
N VAL A 149 -23.49 -37.52 -27.98
CA VAL A 149 -22.70 -37.52 -29.22
C VAL A 149 -21.70 -36.36 -29.26
N ARG A 150 -22.07 -35.20 -28.71
CA ARG A 150 -21.22 -33.99 -28.75
C ARG A 150 -20.18 -33.94 -27.63
N SER A 151 -20.54 -34.39 -26.43
CA SER A 151 -19.68 -34.33 -25.24
C SER A 151 -18.88 -35.61 -25.02
N ASP A 152 -19.17 -36.70 -25.74
CA ASP A 152 -18.57 -38.04 -25.57
C ASP A 152 -18.76 -38.64 -24.16
N VAL A 153 -19.82 -38.19 -23.47
CA VAL A 153 -20.16 -38.62 -22.11
C VAL A 153 -21.29 -39.66 -22.16
N PRO A 154 -21.23 -40.75 -21.36
CA PRO A 154 -22.27 -41.76 -21.32
C PRO A 154 -23.67 -41.19 -21.07
N ALA A 155 -24.65 -41.63 -21.86
CA ALA A 155 -26.05 -41.19 -21.75
C ALA A 155 -26.63 -41.42 -20.35
N GLU A 156 -26.18 -42.45 -19.63
CA GLU A 156 -26.58 -42.74 -18.25
C GLU A 156 -26.24 -41.60 -17.28
N LEU A 157 -25.06 -40.99 -17.43
CA LEU A 157 -24.60 -39.89 -16.58
C LEU A 157 -25.46 -38.64 -16.85
N ILE A 158 -25.69 -38.32 -18.11
CA ILE A 158 -26.55 -37.20 -18.51
C ILE A 158 -27.99 -37.41 -18.01
N ALA A 159 -28.53 -38.61 -18.18
CA ALA A 159 -29.87 -38.96 -17.68
C ALA A 159 -29.96 -38.85 -16.15
N ARG A 160 -28.89 -39.17 -15.42
CA ARG A 160 -28.82 -38.98 -13.97
C ARG A 160 -28.86 -37.50 -13.58
N ILE A 161 -28.13 -36.63 -14.29
CA ILE A 161 -28.16 -35.17 -14.08
C ILE A 161 -29.56 -34.62 -14.31
N LEU A 162 -30.21 -35.01 -15.41
CA LEU A 162 -31.57 -34.58 -15.74
C LEU A 162 -32.60 -35.11 -14.71
N ARG A 163 -32.39 -36.31 -14.17
CA ARG A 163 -33.22 -36.84 -13.09
C ARG A 163 -33.08 -36.03 -11.81
N PHE A 164 -31.86 -35.65 -11.44
CA PHE A 164 -31.64 -34.73 -10.31
C PHE A 164 -32.34 -33.38 -10.52
N HIS A 165 -32.29 -32.83 -11.74
CA HIS A 165 -32.98 -31.59 -12.08
C HIS A 165 -34.47 -31.67 -11.76
N ARG A 166 -35.15 -32.69 -12.29
CA ARG A 166 -36.58 -32.91 -12.07
C ARG A 166 -36.90 -33.06 -10.58
N ASN A 167 -36.07 -33.79 -9.85
CA ASN A 167 -36.25 -33.97 -8.40
C ASN A 167 -36.10 -32.64 -7.62
N ILE A 168 -35.14 -31.79 -7.99
CA ILE A 168 -34.91 -30.49 -7.35
C ILE A 168 -36.07 -29.51 -7.65
N GLU A 169 -36.68 -29.61 -8.83
CA GLU A 169 -37.86 -28.82 -9.18
C GLU A 169 -39.11 -29.28 -8.45
N SER A 170 -39.32 -30.60 -8.35
CA SER A 170 -40.49 -31.18 -7.69
C SER A 170 -40.42 -31.15 -6.16
N SER A 171 -39.22 -31.19 -5.56
CA SER A 171 -39.06 -31.19 -4.11
C SER A 171 -38.87 -29.78 -3.54
N GLY A 172 -39.66 -29.43 -2.52
CA GLY A 172 -39.52 -28.15 -1.80
C GLY A 172 -38.25 -28.08 -0.94
N PHE A 173 -37.70 -29.23 -0.56
CA PHE A 173 -36.51 -29.38 0.27
C PHE A 173 -35.47 -30.27 -0.42
N LEU A 174 -34.19 -29.95 -0.23
CA LEU A 174 -33.06 -30.73 -0.72
C LEU A 174 -32.09 -30.97 0.44
N SER A 175 -31.80 -32.24 0.71
CA SER A 175 -30.79 -32.64 1.69
C SER A 175 -29.38 -32.26 1.21
N GLU A 176 -28.50 -31.93 2.15
CA GLU A 176 -27.07 -31.70 1.91
C GLU A 176 -26.43 -32.86 1.13
N LYS A 177 -26.73 -34.11 1.51
CA LYS A 177 -26.18 -35.28 0.82
C LYS A 177 -26.57 -35.32 -0.66
N SER A 178 -27.85 -35.05 -0.95
CA SER A 178 -28.36 -34.99 -2.33
C SER A 178 -27.71 -33.87 -3.15
N LEU A 179 -27.41 -32.73 -2.51
CA LEU A 179 -26.69 -31.62 -3.14
C LEU A 179 -25.25 -32.01 -3.48
N VAL A 180 -24.54 -32.64 -2.54
CA VAL A 180 -23.16 -33.12 -2.75
C VAL A 180 -23.12 -34.16 -3.88
N ASP A 181 -24.05 -35.11 -3.88
CA ASP A 181 -24.14 -36.13 -4.93
C ASP A 181 -24.45 -35.51 -6.31
N PHE A 182 -25.32 -34.50 -6.35
CA PHE A 182 -25.59 -33.75 -7.57
C PHE A 182 -24.33 -33.03 -8.08
N HIS A 183 -23.64 -32.31 -7.21
CA HIS A 183 -22.39 -31.61 -7.56
C HIS A 183 -21.32 -32.57 -8.07
N ARG A 184 -21.12 -33.72 -7.41
CA ARG A 184 -20.19 -34.77 -7.87
C ARG A 184 -20.56 -35.34 -9.24
N THR A 185 -21.85 -35.47 -9.52
CA THR A 185 -22.33 -35.92 -10.84
C THR A 185 -22.00 -34.88 -11.92
N LEU A 186 -22.18 -33.58 -11.64
CA LEU A 186 -21.78 -32.50 -12.55
C LEU A 186 -20.26 -32.45 -12.76
N GLU A 187 -19.46 -32.56 -11.71
CA GLU A 187 -18.00 -32.64 -11.80
C GLU A 187 -17.54 -33.82 -12.67
N SER A 188 -18.22 -34.97 -12.54
CA SER A 188 -17.94 -36.14 -13.36
C SER A 188 -18.27 -35.88 -14.84
N PHE A 189 -19.27 -35.05 -15.14
CA PHE A 189 -19.51 -34.61 -16.51
C PHE A 189 -18.38 -33.71 -17.01
N TYR A 190 -17.99 -32.68 -16.25
CA TYR A 190 -16.95 -31.73 -16.67
C TYR A 190 -15.56 -32.37 -16.86
N LYS A 191 -15.24 -33.41 -16.10
CA LYS A 191 -13.98 -34.16 -16.24
C LYS A 191 -13.94 -35.07 -17.47
N ASN A 192 -15.08 -35.60 -17.87
CA ASN A 192 -15.18 -36.57 -18.96
C ASN A 192 -15.58 -35.93 -20.29
N CYS A 193 -16.03 -34.68 -20.29
CA CYS A 193 -16.47 -33.99 -21.51
C CYS A 193 -15.29 -33.41 -22.31
N LYS A 194 -15.41 -33.42 -23.64
CA LYS A 194 -14.37 -33.02 -24.59
C LYS A 194 -14.48 -31.56 -25.08
#